data_AF-A0A560IBN1-F1
#
_entry.id   AF-A0A560IBN1-F1
#
_cell.length_a   1.000
_cell.length_b   1.000
_cell.length_c   1.000
_cell.angle_alpha   90.00
_cell.angle_beta   90.00
_cell.angle_gamma   90.00
#
_symmetry.space_group_name_H-M   'P 1'
#
loop_
_entity.id
_entity.type
_entity.pdbx_description
1 polymer ?
#
loop_
_entity_poly.entity_id
_entity_poly.type
_entity_poly.pdbx_seq_one_letter_code
_entity_poly.pdbx_strand_id
1 'polypeptide(L)'
;MSISVFELFKVGVGPSSSHTMGPMTAACRFVRRVAEGGRLAAVARVEVQLYGSLALTGRGHATDTAAIIGLTGQMPADADPDACAALVARVLTSRRLPLNGGDGHEIDFDADRDIRWEGGSQLPFHPNAITFVAFDATGAELTRGTYYSVGGGFVLDEDEARANAPANPGPAVPYDFANADQLLDMAAKSGLSIAELMRENERAGRTDAEIDQGLDRILGTMDACIDRGMRETGILPGGLEVPRRAAKIHAQLLQRQERMLRDPLSVMDWVNLWALAVNEENAAGGKVVTSPTNGAAGIIPAVLRYYERFHDPDRRRLHIFLLTAAAIGGLYKRNASISAAEVGCQGEVGVACSMAAAGLTAAMGGTNAQIENAAEIGMEHNLGLTCDPIKGLVQIPCIERNAMGAIKAIDAARLALMGDGTHKVSLDRVIETMRRTGADMKDLYKETSLGGLAVNLPEC
;
A
#
# COMPACT_ATOMS: atom_id res chain seq x y z
N MET A 1 -11.74 16.27 -3.59
CA MET A 1 -10.83 16.32 -4.75
C MET A 1 -10.46 14.92 -5.14
N SER A 2 -10.39 14.65 -6.45
CA SER A 2 -9.94 13.37 -6.96
C SER A 2 -8.50 13.12 -6.55
N ILE A 3 -8.20 11.92 -6.09
CA ILE A 3 -6.87 11.51 -5.66
C ILE A 3 -6.00 11.23 -6.90
N SER A 4 -4.74 11.66 -6.85
CA SER A 4 -3.81 11.43 -7.96
C SER A 4 -3.48 9.94 -8.11
N VAL A 5 -3.25 9.47 -9.35
CA VAL A 5 -2.74 8.11 -9.62
C VAL A 5 -1.43 7.86 -8.88
N PHE A 6 -0.55 8.86 -8.77
CA PHE A 6 0.74 8.77 -8.07
C PHE A 6 0.62 8.81 -6.55
N GLU A 7 -0.53 9.23 -6.04
CA GLU A 7 -0.87 9.18 -4.62
C GLU A 7 -1.41 7.83 -4.18
N LEU A 8 -2.02 7.09 -5.11
CA LEU A 8 -2.53 5.75 -4.86
C LEU A 8 -1.46 4.68 -5.12
N PHE A 9 -0.67 4.84 -6.19
CA PHE A 9 0.42 3.96 -6.59
C PHE A 9 1.77 4.59 -6.25
N LYS A 10 2.21 4.40 -5.00
CA LYS A 10 3.49 4.91 -4.49
C LYS A 10 4.53 3.81 -4.50
N VAL A 11 5.68 4.09 -5.12
CA VAL A 11 6.87 3.27 -4.95
C VAL A 11 7.36 3.38 -3.51
N GLY A 12 7.67 2.25 -2.89
CA GLY A 12 8.07 2.18 -1.49
C GLY A 12 8.74 0.86 -1.14
N VAL A 13 8.74 0.54 0.14
CA VAL A 13 9.29 -0.71 0.68
C VAL A 13 8.24 -1.40 1.55
N GLY A 14 8.26 -2.72 1.55
CA GLY A 14 7.43 -3.56 2.40
C GLY A 14 7.89 -3.55 3.86
N PRO A 15 7.13 -4.19 4.78
CA PRO A 15 5.90 -4.94 4.51
C PRO A 15 4.61 -4.12 4.59
N SER A 16 4.63 -2.90 5.14
CA SER A 16 3.39 -2.16 5.45
C SER A 16 3.44 -0.68 5.05
N SER A 17 2.38 -0.20 4.41
CA SER A 17 2.28 1.23 4.10
C SER A 17 2.05 2.06 5.36
N SER A 18 1.23 1.56 6.29
CA SER A 18 0.87 2.23 7.54
C SER A 18 1.99 2.14 8.59
N HIS A 19 2.68 1.00 8.67
CA HIS A 19 3.64 0.72 9.74
C HIS A 19 5.12 0.77 9.29
N THR A 20 5.39 0.71 7.98
CA THR A 20 6.77 0.83 7.46
C THR A 20 6.95 2.16 6.73
N MET A 21 6.23 2.38 5.63
CA MET A 21 6.41 3.59 4.81
C MET A 21 6.04 4.88 5.56
N GLY A 22 4.93 4.84 6.33
CA GLY A 22 4.48 5.96 7.15
C GLY A 22 5.53 6.40 8.18
N PRO A 23 5.95 5.52 9.12
CA PRO A 23 6.98 5.83 10.12
C PRO A 23 8.32 6.26 9.52
N MET A 24 8.75 5.63 8.43
CA MET A 24 9.96 6.06 7.70
C MET A 24 9.82 7.48 7.15
N THR A 25 8.66 7.81 6.54
CA THR A 25 8.36 9.16 6.05
C THR A 25 8.27 10.17 7.19
N ALA A 26 7.65 9.80 8.32
CA ALA A 26 7.54 10.64 9.51
C ALA A 26 8.92 10.96 10.10
N ALA A 27 9.79 9.97 10.20
CA ALA A 27 11.17 10.15 10.64
C ALA A 27 11.96 11.09 9.70
N CYS A 28 11.82 10.94 8.38
CA CYS A 28 12.41 11.88 7.43
C CYS A 28 11.90 13.31 7.60
N ARG A 29 10.58 13.49 7.75
CA ARG A 29 9.98 14.81 7.97
C ARG A 29 10.49 15.44 9.27
N PHE A 30 10.59 14.65 10.34
CA PHE A 30 11.12 15.10 11.63
C PHE A 30 12.56 15.59 11.49
N VAL A 31 13.44 14.78 10.89
CA VAL A 31 14.86 15.13 10.75
C VAL A 31 15.06 16.34 9.84
N ARG A 32 14.27 16.47 8.77
CA ARG A 32 14.26 17.69 7.93
C ARG A 32 13.84 18.92 8.72
N ARG A 33 12.77 18.83 9.53
CA ARG A 33 12.32 19.92 10.40
C ARG A 33 13.41 20.35 11.40
N VAL A 34 14.15 19.41 11.97
CA VAL A 34 15.28 19.69 12.87
C VAL A 34 16.42 20.39 12.12
N ALA A 35 16.71 19.97 10.88
CA ALA A 35 17.73 20.57 10.02
C ALA A 35 17.35 22.00 9.59
N GLU A 36 16.12 22.21 9.13
CA GLU A 36 15.58 23.53 8.74
C GLU A 36 15.54 24.50 9.94
N GLY A 37 15.33 23.99 11.14
CA GLY A 37 15.42 24.75 12.39
C GLY A 37 16.85 25.09 12.82
N GLY A 38 17.88 24.67 12.08
CA GLY A 38 19.29 24.89 12.41
C GLY A 38 19.78 24.14 13.66
N ARG A 39 19.07 23.11 14.11
CA ARG A 39 19.36 22.39 15.36
C ARG A 39 20.06 21.05 15.15
N LEU A 40 20.23 20.60 13.89
CA LEU A 40 20.76 19.28 13.57
C LEU A 40 22.11 19.01 14.25
N ALA A 41 23.06 19.93 14.17
CA ALA A 41 24.40 19.76 14.75
C ALA A 41 24.42 19.67 16.29
N ALA A 42 23.37 20.14 16.96
CA ALA A 42 23.25 20.09 18.43
C ALA A 42 22.62 18.77 18.93
N VAL A 43 22.04 17.96 18.04
CA VAL A 43 21.40 16.70 18.41
C VAL A 43 22.48 15.70 18.82
N ALA A 44 22.32 15.10 20.01
CA ALA A 44 23.20 14.03 20.49
C ALA A 44 22.48 12.68 20.60
N ARG A 45 21.15 12.69 20.65
CA ARG A 45 20.28 11.51 20.79
C ARG A 45 18.89 11.80 20.22
N VAL A 46 18.26 10.78 19.64
CA VAL A 46 16.85 10.83 19.23
C VAL A 46 16.10 9.67 19.88
N GLU A 47 14.91 9.93 20.40
CA GLU A 47 13.97 8.94 20.91
C GLU A 47 12.75 8.86 19.99
N VAL A 48 12.25 7.65 19.78
CA VAL A 48 11.08 7.29 18.97
C VAL A 48 10.05 6.65 19.89
N GLN A 49 8.86 7.23 19.98
CA GLN A 49 7.76 6.73 20.81
C GLN A 49 6.62 6.28 19.88
N LEU A 50 6.31 4.98 19.89
CA LEU A 50 5.27 4.35 19.07
C LEU A 50 4.04 4.12 19.93
N TYR A 51 2.84 4.42 19.44
CA TYR A 51 1.58 4.31 20.20
C TYR A 51 0.57 3.39 19.50
N GLY A 52 -0.43 2.94 20.26
CA GLY A 52 -1.60 2.24 19.73
C GLY A 52 -1.25 1.03 18.84
N SER A 53 -1.93 0.91 17.69
CA SER A 53 -1.72 -0.22 16.76
C SER A 53 -0.28 -0.24 16.22
N LEU A 54 0.34 0.94 16.04
CA LEU A 54 1.73 1.06 15.60
C LEU A 54 2.70 0.37 16.58
N ALA A 55 2.43 0.45 17.88
CA ALA A 55 3.22 -0.23 18.89
C ALA A 55 2.87 -1.72 19.03
N LEU A 56 1.61 -2.09 18.86
CA LEU A 56 1.13 -3.47 19.02
C LEU A 56 1.66 -4.40 17.91
N THR A 57 1.65 -3.94 16.66
CA THR A 57 2.03 -4.76 15.49
C THR A 57 3.36 -4.34 14.86
N GLY A 58 3.94 -3.21 15.30
CA GLY A 58 5.06 -2.60 14.59
C GLY A 58 6.34 -3.45 14.53
N ARG A 59 6.56 -4.38 15.46
CA ARG A 59 7.67 -5.34 15.34
C ARG A 59 7.49 -6.29 14.15
N GLY A 60 6.27 -6.78 13.93
CA GLY A 60 5.94 -7.60 12.77
C GLY A 60 5.98 -6.81 11.46
N HIS A 61 5.72 -5.51 11.53
CA HIS A 61 5.76 -4.60 10.39
C HIS A 61 7.11 -3.87 10.18
N ALA A 62 8.13 -4.22 10.98
CA ALA A 62 9.47 -3.62 10.93
C ALA A 62 9.48 -2.10 11.13
N THR A 63 8.54 -1.56 11.92
CA THR A 63 8.39 -0.12 12.22
C THR A 63 9.65 0.48 12.84
N ASP A 64 10.33 -0.28 13.71
CA ASP A 64 11.61 0.09 14.30
C ASP A 64 12.68 0.32 13.24
N THR A 65 12.88 -0.66 12.35
CA THR A 65 13.83 -0.54 11.24
C THR A 65 13.48 0.62 10.32
N ALA A 66 12.18 0.82 10.04
CA ALA A 66 11.68 1.90 9.22
C ALA A 66 11.97 3.28 9.83
N ALA A 67 11.78 3.43 11.14
CA ALA A 67 12.12 4.65 11.87
C ALA A 67 13.63 4.91 11.83
N ILE A 68 14.46 3.88 12.05
CA ILE A 68 15.93 4.00 11.94
C ILE A 68 16.35 4.49 10.56
N ILE A 69 15.86 3.85 9.50
CA ILE A 69 16.21 4.21 8.12
C ILE A 69 15.73 5.64 7.82
N GLY A 70 14.50 5.98 8.20
CA GLY A 70 13.95 7.31 7.97
C GLY A 70 14.68 8.42 8.73
N LEU A 71 15.22 8.14 9.93
CA LEU A 71 16.06 9.10 10.68
C LEU A 71 17.39 9.41 9.95
N THR A 72 17.82 8.52 9.04
CA THR A 72 18.96 8.78 8.15
C THR A 72 18.58 9.64 6.94
N GLY A 73 17.35 10.13 6.84
CA GLY A 73 16.88 11.00 5.76
C GLY A 73 16.45 10.27 4.48
N GLN A 74 16.47 8.93 4.49
CA GLN A 74 16.07 8.12 3.33
C GLN A 74 14.54 7.95 3.25
N MET A 75 13.96 8.35 2.12
CA MET A 75 12.53 8.18 1.85
C MET A 75 12.21 6.78 1.31
N PRO A 76 11.02 6.20 1.57
CA PRO A 76 10.66 4.86 1.11
C PRO A 76 10.81 4.65 -0.40
N ALA A 77 10.45 5.66 -1.20
CA ALA A 77 10.48 5.59 -2.66
C ALA A 77 11.89 5.34 -3.22
N ASP A 78 12.91 5.88 -2.56
CA ASP A 78 14.30 5.89 -3.01
C ASP A 78 15.17 4.87 -2.26
N ALA A 79 14.64 4.26 -1.19
CA ALA A 79 15.34 3.28 -0.38
C ALA A 79 15.73 2.02 -1.17
N ASP A 80 17.00 1.63 -1.15
CA ASP A 80 17.43 0.30 -1.58
C ASP A 80 17.26 -0.68 -0.39
N PRO A 81 16.36 -1.68 -0.47
CA PRO A 81 16.10 -2.61 0.63
C PRO A 81 17.35 -3.29 1.17
N ASP A 82 18.28 -3.67 0.29
CA ASP A 82 19.46 -4.45 0.69
C ASP A 82 20.47 -3.55 1.40
N ALA A 83 20.67 -2.33 0.90
CA ALA A 83 21.49 -1.31 1.56
C ALA A 83 20.87 -0.86 2.90
N CYS A 84 19.55 -0.74 2.98
CA CYS A 84 18.83 -0.41 4.21
C CYS A 84 19.00 -1.49 5.28
N ALA A 85 18.93 -2.77 4.91
CA ALA A 85 19.16 -3.88 5.83
C ALA A 85 20.58 -3.82 6.41
N ALA A 86 21.59 -3.57 5.58
CA ALA A 86 22.97 -3.41 6.02
C ALA A 86 23.17 -2.19 6.93
N LEU A 87 22.52 -1.06 6.61
CA LEU A 87 22.52 0.15 7.43
C LEU A 87 21.95 -0.11 8.83
N VAL A 88 20.76 -0.73 8.91
CA VAL A 88 20.11 -1.05 10.19
C VAL A 88 21.00 -1.98 11.02
N ALA A 89 21.55 -3.05 10.42
CA ALA A 89 22.47 -3.95 11.12
C ALA A 89 23.69 -3.21 11.72
N ARG A 90 24.24 -2.23 10.97
CA ARG A 90 25.33 -1.38 11.46
C ARG A 90 24.91 -0.51 12.63
N VAL A 91 23.75 0.16 12.54
CA VAL A 91 23.23 1.01 13.62
C VAL A 91 23.01 0.19 14.90
N LEU A 92 22.35 -0.96 14.79
CA LEU A 92 22.07 -1.83 15.94
C LEU A 92 23.35 -2.36 16.60
N THR A 93 24.39 -2.67 15.82
CA THR A 93 25.67 -3.17 16.35
C THR A 93 26.53 -2.07 16.97
N SER A 94 26.65 -0.93 16.28
CA SER A 94 27.53 0.16 16.71
C SER A 94 26.89 1.10 17.73
N ARG A 95 25.56 1.08 17.85
CA ARG A 95 24.74 2.04 18.60
C ARG A 95 24.97 3.50 18.16
N ARG A 96 25.33 3.68 16.89
CA ARG A 96 25.55 4.99 16.27
C ARG A 96 24.61 5.14 15.08
N LEU A 97 23.89 6.25 15.04
CA LEU A 97 22.96 6.58 13.96
C LEU A 97 23.50 7.76 13.12
N PRO A 98 23.70 7.59 11.80
CA PRO A 98 24.05 8.69 10.90
C PRO A 98 22.80 9.54 10.63
N LEU A 99 22.57 10.55 11.45
CA LEU A 99 21.37 11.38 11.38
C LEU A 99 21.40 12.20 10.07
N ASN A 100 20.29 12.19 9.32
CA ASN A 100 20.14 12.92 8.06
C ASN A 100 21.23 12.65 7.00
N GLY A 101 21.66 11.40 6.83
CA GLY A 101 22.55 10.99 5.74
C GLY A 101 24.03 10.95 6.12
N GLY A 102 24.38 11.40 7.33
CA GLY A 102 25.72 11.19 7.87
C GLY A 102 26.82 12.04 7.23
N ASP A 103 26.53 13.31 6.89
CA ASP A 103 27.54 14.34 6.56
C ASP A 103 28.43 14.68 7.78
N GLY A 104 29.00 13.65 8.43
CA GLY A 104 29.83 13.72 9.64
C GLY A 104 29.07 13.75 10.97
N HIS A 105 27.73 13.80 10.98
CA HIS A 105 26.95 13.87 12.21
C HIS A 105 26.33 12.52 12.60
N GLU A 106 27.05 11.77 13.45
CA GLU A 106 26.55 10.54 14.06
C GLU A 106 26.17 10.75 15.52
N ILE A 107 24.97 10.32 15.90
CA ILE A 107 24.44 10.46 17.26
C ILE A 107 24.52 9.13 18.04
N ASP A 108 24.39 9.20 19.37
CA ASP A 108 24.17 8.02 20.21
C ASP A 108 22.74 7.50 19.97
N PHE A 109 22.61 6.22 19.66
CA PHE A 109 21.32 5.59 19.41
C PHE A 109 21.34 4.12 19.80
N ASP A 110 20.67 3.80 20.91
CA ASP A 110 20.48 2.44 21.40
C ASP A 110 19.00 2.08 21.21
N ALA A 111 18.69 1.20 20.24
CA ALA A 111 17.31 0.89 19.88
C ALA A 111 16.47 0.35 21.04
N ASP A 112 17.08 -0.37 22.00
CA ASP A 112 16.35 -0.90 23.17
C ASP A 112 15.94 0.20 24.15
N ARG A 113 16.72 1.29 24.20
CA ARG A 113 16.47 2.46 25.04
C ARG A 113 15.59 3.49 24.31
N ASP A 114 15.89 3.72 23.05
CA ASP A 114 15.46 4.88 22.27
C ASP A 114 14.22 4.60 21.42
N ILE A 115 13.82 3.34 21.26
CA ILE A 115 12.52 2.99 20.65
C ILE A 115 11.58 2.49 21.74
N ARG A 116 10.57 3.31 22.06
CA ARG A 116 9.57 3.06 23.11
C ARG A 116 8.29 2.54 22.48
N TRP A 117 7.81 1.40 22.98
CA TRP A 117 6.62 0.70 22.49
C TRP A 117 5.45 0.92 23.46
N GLU A 118 4.67 1.97 23.24
CA GLU A 118 3.59 2.41 24.14
C GLU A 118 2.23 1.83 23.72
N GLY A 119 2.13 0.50 23.61
CA GLY A 119 0.92 -0.20 23.12
C GLY A 119 -0.34 -0.02 23.98
N GLY A 120 -0.18 0.33 25.26
CA GLY A 120 -1.29 0.65 26.16
C GLY A 120 -1.81 2.09 26.05
N SER A 121 -1.11 2.94 25.29
CA SER A 121 -1.42 4.36 25.15
C SER A 121 -1.88 4.65 23.72
N GLN A 122 -2.97 5.42 23.58
CA GLN A 122 -3.46 5.89 22.29
C GLN A 122 -3.49 7.42 22.28
N LEU A 123 -3.17 8.00 21.12
CA LEU A 123 -3.32 9.44 20.92
C LEU A 123 -4.69 9.75 20.28
N PRO A 124 -5.28 10.93 20.54
CA PRO A 124 -6.70 11.18 20.23
C PRO A 124 -7.10 11.16 18.74
N PHE A 125 -6.15 11.40 17.83
CA PHE A 125 -6.47 11.59 16.41
C PHE A 125 -6.55 10.29 15.61
N HIS A 126 -5.54 9.42 15.72
CA HIS A 126 -5.46 8.18 14.94
C HIS A 126 -4.67 7.11 15.70
N PRO A 127 -5.03 5.81 15.63
CA PRO A 127 -4.39 4.73 16.38
C PRO A 127 -2.93 4.47 15.97
N ASN A 128 -2.53 4.86 14.75
CA ASN A 128 -1.15 4.75 14.28
C ASN A 128 -0.43 6.09 14.48
N ALA A 129 0.12 6.29 15.67
CA ALA A 129 0.83 7.53 16.02
C ALA A 129 2.28 7.25 16.43
N ILE A 130 3.15 8.20 16.10
CA ILE A 130 4.58 8.17 16.39
C ILE A 130 5.05 9.56 16.81
N THR A 131 5.81 9.63 17.91
CA THR A 131 6.45 10.86 18.38
C THR A 131 7.96 10.71 18.33
N PHE A 132 8.63 11.70 17.77
CA PHE A 132 10.09 11.81 17.80
C PHE A 132 10.51 12.93 18.74
N VAL A 133 11.57 12.70 19.51
CA VAL A 133 12.14 13.68 20.43
C VAL A 133 13.66 13.72 20.23
N ALA A 134 14.19 14.88 19.88
CA ALA A 134 15.62 15.12 19.75
C ALA A 134 16.16 15.77 21.02
N PHE A 135 17.31 15.28 21.51
CA PHE A 135 17.98 15.77 22.71
C PHE A 135 19.39 16.26 22.39
N ASP A 136 19.87 17.23 23.16
CA ASP A 136 21.28 17.66 23.12
C ASP A 136 22.18 16.77 24.00
N ALA A 137 23.48 17.09 24.03
CA ALA A 137 24.48 16.34 24.80
C ALA A 137 24.29 16.43 26.33
N THR A 138 23.50 17.39 26.82
CA THR A 138 23.15 17.50 28.25
C THR A 138 21.89 16.71 28.61
N GLY A 139 21.18 16.20 27.60
CA GLY A 139 19.89 15.53 27.76
C GLY A 139 18.69 16.48 27.71
N ALA A 140 18.88 17.75 27.36
CA ALA A 140 17.78 18.70 27.20
C ALA A 140 17.05 18.45 25.87
N GLU A 141 15.72 18.55 25.89
CA GLU A 141 14.88 18.40 24.71
C GLU A 141 15.07 19.60 23.77
N LEU A 142 15.46 19.33 22.53
CA LEU A 142 15.65 20.31 21.48
C LEU A 142 14.40 20.47 20.61
N THR A 143 13.76 19.37 20.23
CA THR A 143 12.62 19.37 19.30
C THR A 143 11.79 18.11 19.51
N ARG A 144 10.47 18.27 19.44
CA ARG A 144 9.49 17.20 19.49
C ARG A 144 8.52 17.32 18.32
N GLY A 145 8.17 16.20 17.71
CA GLY A 145 7.18 16.14 16.64
C GLY A 145 6.36 14.87 16.71
N THR A 146 5.03 15.03 16.72
CA THR A 146 4.07 13.93 16.68
C THR A 146 3.51 13.81 15.27
N TYR A 147 3.40 12.57 14.76
CA TYR A 147 2.92 12.25 13.43
C TYR A 147 1.94 11.08 13.47
N TYR A 148 1.04 11.04 12.49
CA TYR A 148 0.01 10.02 12.34
C TYR A 148 0.11 9.38 10.96
N SER A 149 0.16 8.06 10.93
CA SER A 149 0.18 7.26 9.69
C SER A 149 -1.23 6.80 9.35
N VAL A 150 -1.90 7.52 8.46
CA VAL A 150 -3.36 7.42 8.21
C VAL A 150 -3.72 6.47 7.05
N GLY A 151 -2.84 5.53 6.70
CA GLY A 151 -3.05 4.55 5.62
C GLY A 151 -2.47 4.99 4.26
N GLY A 152 -2.21 4.04 3.36
CA GLY A 152 -1.64 4.30 2.02
C GLY A 152 -0.28 5.03 2.03
N GLY A 153 0.47 4.96 3.13
CA GLY A 153 1.74 5.67 3.32
C GLY A 153 1.59 7.19 3.45
N PHE A 154 0.40 7.71 3.78
CA PHE A 154 0.19 9.12 4.09
C PHE A 154 0.52 9.40 5.57
N VAL A 155 1.19 10.52 5.80
CA VAL A 155 1.58 11.00 7.13
C VAL A 155 1.05 12.40 7.32
N LEU A 156 0.38 12.63 8.46
CA LEU A 156 0.00 13.94 8.95
C LEU A 156 0.82 14.26 10.19
N ASP A 157 1.27 15.50 10.35
CA ASP A 157 1.76 15.97 11.64
C ASP A 157 0.61 16.42 12.57
N GLU A 158 0.92 16.71 13.82
CA GLU A 158 -0.08 17.10 14.82
C GLU A 158 -0.82 18.40 14.49
N ASP A 159 -0.17 19.33 13.79
CA ASP A 159 -0.78 20.61 13.42
C ASP A 159 -1.73 20.41 12.22
N GLU A 160 -1.34 19.60 11.23
CA GLU A 160 -2.18 19.13 10.13
C GLU A 160 -3.41 18.38 10.65
N ALA A 161 -3.21 17.48 11.62
CA ALA A 161 -4.28 16.71 12.26
C ALA A 161 -5.27 17.62 13.03
N ARG A 162 -4.77 18.60 13.79
CA ARG A 162 -5.61 19.56 14.55
C ARG A 162 -6.41 20.48 13.66
N ALA A 163 -5.85 20.90 12.52
CA ALA A 163 -6.52 21.83 11.63
C ALA A 163 -7.78 21.22 10.97
N ASN A 164 -8.02 19.91 11.09
CA ASN A 164 -8.93 19.15 10.22
C ASN A 164 -8.73 19.52 8.73
N ALA A 165 -7.53 20.00 8.40
CA ALA A 165 -7.23 20.47 7.06
C ALA A 165 -7.13 19.20 6.20
N PRO A 166 -7.85 19.12 5.06
CA PRO A 166 -7.56 18.07 4.11
C PRO A 166 -6.07 18.15 3.79
N ALA A 167 -5.37 17.01 3.84
CA ALA A 167 -3.99 16.89 3.40
C ALA A 167 -3.85 17.68 2.10
N ASN A 168 -2.98 18.70 2.12
CA ASN A 168 -2.84 19.79 1.14
C ASN A 168 -3.62 19.52 -0.17
N PRO A 169 -4.77 20.18 -0.41
CA PRO A 169 -5.84 19.71 -1.31
C PRO A 169 -5.47 19.44 -2.78
N GLY A 170 -4.22 19.66 -3.18
CA GLY A 170 -3.78 19.57 -4.56
C GLY A 170 -4.30 20.76 -5.38
N PRO A 171 -3.87 20.88 -6.64
CA PRO A 171 -4.45 21.85 -7.56
C PRO A 171 -5.93 21.51 -7.81
N ALA A 172 -6.75 22.53 -8.06
CA ALA A 172 -8.12 22.31 -8.52
C ALA A 172 -8.10 21.54 -9.85
N VAL A 173 -8.87 20.45 -9.93
CA VAL A 173 -8.93 19.57 -11.10
C VAL A 173 -10.19 19.83 -11.94
N PRO A 174 -10.14 19.65 -13.27
CA PRO A 174 -11.29 19.90 -14.15
C PRO A 174 -12.49 18.98 -13.90
N TYR A 175 -12.26 17.74 -13.45
CA TYR A 175 -13.31 16.74 -13.22
C TYR A 175 -13.27 16.20 -11.77
N ASP A 176 -13.66 17.01 -10.78
CA ASP A 176 -13.73 16.57 -9.37
C ASP A 176 -15.02 15.80 -9.07
N PHE A 177 -15.01 14.48 -9.32
CA PHE A 177 -16.11 13.59 -8.95
C PHE A 177 -16.04 13.16 -7.47
N ALA A 178 -17.19 13.14 -6.80
CA ALA A 178 -17.29 12.69 -5.42
C ALA A 178 -17.68 11.21 -5.30
N ASN A 179 -18.44 10.68 -6.25
CA ASN A 179 -19.01 9.34 -6.22
C ASN A 179 -19.07 8.74 -7.64
N ALA A 180 -19.43 7.46 -7.75
CA ALA A 180 -19.47 6.74 -9.02
C ALA A 180 -20.50 7.33 -9.99
N ASP A 181 -21.70 7.70 -9.48
CA ASP A 181 -22.74 8.33 -10.29
C ASP A 181 -22.24 9.63 -10.95
N GLN A 182 -21.54 10.49 -10.20
CA GLN A 182 -20.95 11.72 -10.72
C GLN A 182 -19.82 11.46 -11.72
N LEU A 183 -18.97 10.44 -11.47
CA LEU A 183 -17.93 10.05 -12.40
C LEU A 183 -18.52 9.65 -13.76
N LEU A 184 -19.58 8.83 -13.76
CA LEU A 184 -20.26 8.39 -14.98
C LEU A 184 -20.99 9.54 -15.68
N ASP A 185 -21.65 10.42 -14.95
CA ASP A 185 -22.31 11.61 -15.50
C ASP A 185 -21.31 12.57 -16.16
N MET A 186 -20.16 12.82 -15.52
CA MET A 186 -19.07 13.62 -16.10
C MET A 186 -18.51 12.97 -17.36
N ALA A 187 -18.33 11.66 -17.36
CA ALA A 187 -17.84 10.90 -18.51
C ALA A 187 -18.82 10.97 -19.69
N ALA A 188 -20.11 10.79 -19.42
CA ALA A 188 -21.16 10.90 -20.43
C ALA A 188 -21.27 12.31 -21.03
N LYS A 189 -21.20 13.37 -20.19
CA LYS A 189 -21.28 14.77 -20.63
C LYS A 189 -20.07 15.22 -21.45
N SER A 190 -18.89 14.73 -21.11
CA SER A 190 -17.63 15.10 -21.79
C SER A 190 -17.35 14.23 -23.03
N GLY A 191 -17.95 13.04 -23.12
CA GLY A 191 -17.62 12.04 -24.13
C GLY A 191 -16.29 11.33 -23.87
N LEU A 192 -15.72 11.47 -22.67
CA LEU A 192 -14.44 10.87 -22.27
C LEU A 192 -14.66 9.55 -21.52
N SER A 193 -13.70 8.65 -21.64
CA SER A 193 -13.57 7.48 -20.77
C SER A 193 -13.12 7.88 -19.35
N ILE A 194 -13.31 6.99 -18.38
CA ILE A 194 -12.82 7.21 -17.00
C ILE A 194 -11.30 7.47 -16.97
N ALA A 195 -10.51 6.74 -17.77
CA ALA A 195 -9.07 6.95 -17.87
C ALA A 195 -8.69 8.32 -18.44
N GLU A 196 -9.43 8.80 -19.44
CA GLU A 196 -9.22 10.13 -20.02
C GLU A 196 -9.58 11.23 -19.02
N LEU A 197 -10.70 11.12 -18.29
CA LEU A 197 -11.03 12.04 -17.20
C LEU A 197 -9.91 12.13 -16.15
N MET A 198 -9.38 10.97 -15.74
CA MET A 198 -8.26 10.93 -14.80
C MET A 198 -6.99 11.56 -15.38
N ARG A 199 -6.70 11.36 -16.67
CA ARG A 199 -5.56 12.02 -17.32
C ARG A 199 -5.75 13.55 -17.35
N GLU A 200 -6.95 14.04 -17.65
CA GLU A 200 -7.24 15.49 -17.59
C GLU A 200 -7.09 16.05 -16.16
N ASN A 201 -7.44 15.27 -15.14
CA ASN A 201 -7.21 15.66 -13.75
C ASN A 201 -5.72 15.70 -13.39
N GLU A 202 -4.91 14.74 -13.84
CA GLU A 202 -3.45 14.75 -13.62
C GLU A 202 -2.76 15.94 -14.30
N ARG A 203 -3.29 16.42 -15.42
CA ARG A 203 -2.78 17.62 -16.13
C ARG A 203 -2.89 18.90 -15.32
N ALA A 204 -3.64 18.91 -14.22
CA ALA A 204 -3.68 20.05 -13.31
C ALA A 204 -2.34 20.30 -12.60
N GLY A 205 -1.46 19.29 -12.50
CA GLY A 205 -0.17 19.41 -11.84
C GLY A 205 1.03 18.84 -12.60
N ARG A 206 0.83 18.21 -13.76
CA ARG A 206 1.88 17.50 -14.52
C ARG A 206 1.65 17.63 -16.02
N THR A 207 2.73 17.58 -16.79
CA THR A 207 2.68 17.43 -18.25
C THR A 207 2.36 15.99 -18.64
N ASP A 208 1.88 15.76 -19.87
CA ASP A 208 1.63 14.40 -20.37
C ASP A 208 2.89 13.52 -20.31
N ALA A 209 4.07 14.08 -20.58
CA ALA A 209 5.34 13.36 -20.50
C ALA A 209 5.68 12.91 -19.07
N GLU A 210 5.43 13.77 -18.07
CA GLU A 210 5.62 13.42 -16.65
C GLU A 210 4.61 12.37 -16.19
N ILE A 211 3.37 12.45 -16.67
CA ILE A 211 2.33 11.44 -16.41
C ILE A 211 2.79 10.09 -16.96
N ASP A 212 3.15 10.04 -18.25
CA ASP A 212 3.58 8.80 -18.92
C ASP A 212 4.82 8.20 -18.24
N GLN A 213 5.83 9.02 -17.95
CA GLN A 213 7.04 8.58 -17.26
C GLN A 213 6.73 8.04 -15.85
N GLY A 214 5.83 8.70 -15.12
CA GLY A 214 5.41 8.24 -13.80
C GLY A 214 4.68 6.90 -13.85
N LEU A 215 3.77 6.73 -14.81
CA LEU A 215 3.04 5.48 -15.03
C LEU A 215 4.00 4.35 -15.44
N ASP A 216 4.96 4.63 -16.31
CA ASP A 216 6.00 3.68 -16.72
C ASP A 216 6.92 3.28 -15.54
N ARG A 217 7.24 4.23 -14.65
CA ARG A 217 7.98 3.93 -13.42
C ARG A 217 7.19 2.98 -12.51
N ILE A 218 5.88 3.18 -12.36
CA ILE A 218 5.01 2.29 -11.60
C ILE A 218 5.01 0.89 -12.21
N LEU A 219 4.74 0.78 -13.51
CA LEU A 219 4.71 -0.50 -14.24
C LEU A 219 6.05 -1.24 -14.12
N GLY A 220 7.17 -0.55 -14.39
CA GLY A 220 8.49 -1.15 -14.31
C GLY A 220 8.86 -1.60 -12.89
N THR A 221 8.43 -0.87 -11.86
CA THR A 221 8.66 -1.28 -10.46
C THR A 221 7.83 -2.51 -10.09
N MET A 222 6.58 -2.57 -10.55
CA MET A 222 5.69 -3.72 -10.37
C MET A 222 6.26 -4.99 -11.04
N ASP A 223 6.73 -4.89 -12.27
CA ASP A 223 7.37 -5.99 -12.99
C ASP A 223 8.65 -6.46 -12.30
N ALA A 224 9.52 -5.53 -11.91
CA ALA A 224 10.75 -5.85 -11.20
C ALA A 224 10.48 -6.55 -9.85
N CYS A 225 9.39 -6.19 -9.16
CA CYS A 225 8.95 -6.84 -7.94
C CYS A 225 8.53 -8.30 -8.20
N ILE A 226 7.71 -8.55 -9.23
CA ILE A 226 7.34 -9.91 -9.66
C ILE A 226 8.59 -10.74 -9.99
N ASP A 227 9.48 -10.19 -10.82
CA ASP A 227 10.68 -10.90 -11.29
C ASP A 227 11.69 -11.16 -10.16
N ARG A 228 11.77 -10.30 -9.16
CA ARG A 228 12.56 -10.57 -7.94
C ARG A 228 11.90 -11.66 -7.10
N GLY A 229 10.61 -11.57 -6.82
CA GLY A 229 9.90 -12.58 -6.00
C GLY A 229 9.92 -13.99 -6.61
N MET A 230 9.94 -14.11 -7.95
CA MET A 230 10.09 -15.40 -8.64
C MET A 230 11.52 -15.98 -8.61
N ARG A 231 12.51 -15.21 -8.13
CA ARG A 231 13.92 -15.66 -8.01
C ARG A 231 14.34 -15.88 -6.55
N GLU A 232 13.84 -15.05 -5.64
CA GLU A 232 14.22 -15.11 -4.24
C GLU A 232 13.73 -16.39 -3.55
N THR A 233 14.57 -16.92 -2.66
CA THR A 233 14.29 -18.12 -1.87
C THR A 233 14.54 -17.84 -0.40
N GLY A 234 14.14 -18.77 0.48
CA GLY A 234 14.36 -18.65 1.92
C GLY A 234 13.05 -18.57 2.71
N ILE A 235 13.19 -18.18 3.97
CA ILE A 235 12.10 -18.08 4.94
C ILE A 235 11.76 -16.60 5.16
N LEU A 236 10.46 -16.27 5.19
CA LEU A 236 10.01 -14.92 5.48
C LEU A 236 10.34 -14.52 6.93
N PRO A 237 10.71 -13.25 7.18
CA PRO A 237 11.03 -12.78 8.53
C PRO A 237 9.79 -12.77 9.45
N GLY A 238 9.96 -12.54 10.76
CA GLY A 238 8.83 -12.42 11.70
C GLY A 238 8.46 -13.68 12.48
N GLY A 239 9.17 -14.80 12.27
CA GLY A 239 9.09 -15.96 13.17
C GLY A 239 7.83 -16.83 13.01
N LEU A 240 7.21 -16.83 11.83
CA LEU A 240 6.20 -17.83 11.42
C LEU A 240 6.80 -19.00 10.61
N GLU A 241 8.10 -18.95 10.31
CA GLU A 241 8.80 -19.96 9.50
C GLU A 241 8.16 -20.23 8.13
N VAL A 242 7.49 -19.22 7.55
CA VAL A 242 6.80 -19.35 6.25
C VAL A 242 7.85 -19.36 5.13
N PRO A 243 7.96 -20.45 4.33
CA PRO A 243 8.87 -20.46 3.20
C PRO A 243 8.33 -19.61 2.05
N ARG A 244 9.24 -18.94 1.33
CA ARG A 244 8.94 -18.36 0.02
C ARG A 244 8.62 -19.48 -0.96
N ARG A 245 7.47 -19.39 -1.63
CA ARG A 245 6.95 -20.42 -2.55
C ARG A 245 7.09 -20.02 -4.02
N ALA A 246 7.13 -18.72 -4.32
CA ALA A 246 7.06 -18.21 -5.69
C ALA A 246 8.17 -18.79 -6.59
N ALA A 247 9.43 -18.78 -6.16
CA ALA A 247 10.53 -19.33 -6.96
C ALA A 247 10.37 -20.81 -7.31
N LYS A 248 9.89 -21.63 -6.35
CA LYS A 248 9.63 -23.06 -6.57
C LYS A 248 8.47 -23.25 -7.54
N ILE A 249 7.38 -22.51 -7.36
CA ILE A 249 6.20 -22.58 -8.25
C ILE A 249 6.61 -22.15 -9.67
N HIS A 250 7.36 -21.06 -9.82
CA HIS A 250 7.87 -20.59 -11.11
C HIS A 250 8.66 -21.67 -11.86
N ALA A 251 9.62 -22.32 -11.19
CA ALA A 251 10.38 -23.42 -11.78
C ALA A 251 9.47 -24.59 -12.21
N GLN A 252 8.44 -24.92 -11.42
CA GLN A 252 7.48 -25.98 -11.76
C GLN A 252 6.60 -25.62 -12.97
N LEU A 253 6.13 -24.38 -13.09
CA LEU A 253 5.32 -23.95 -14.23
C LEU A 253 6.13 -23.95 -15.53
N LEU A 254 7.40 -23.52 -15.49
CA LEU A 254 8.30 -23.59 -16.64
C LEU A 254 8.57 -25.03 -17.11
N GLN A 255 8.79 -25.96 -16.18
CA GLN A 255 9.00 -27.38 -16.52
C GLN A 255 7.76 -28.06 -17.12
N ARG A 256 6.56 -27.53 -16.83
CA ARG A 256 5.27 -28.11 -17.26
C ARG A 256 4.70 -27.43 -18.51
N GLN A 257 5.47 -26.64 -19.23
CA GLN A 257 4.99 -25.83 -20.36
C GLN A 257 4.23 -26.65 -21.43
N GLU A 258 4.65 -27.89 -21.70
CA GLU A 258 3.94 -28.80 -22.61
C GLU A 258 2.60 -29.35 -22.05
N ARG A 259 2.49 -29.51 -20.71
CA ARG A 259 1.23 -29.91 -20.05
C ARG A 259 0.25 -28.73 -19.91
N MET A 260 0.75 -27.49 -19.86
CA MET A 260 -0.09 -26.29 -19.74
C MET A 260 -1.05 -26.10 -20.92
N LEU A 261 -0.67 -26.51 -22.13
CA LEU A 261 -1.58 -26.48 -23.28
C LEU A 261 -2.82 -27.37 -23.12
N ARG A 262 -2.79 -28.31 -22.16
CA ARG A 262 -3.90 -29.24 -21.86
C ARG A 262 -4.62 -28.94 -20.55
N ASP A 263 -4.05 -28.10 -19.70
CA ASP A 263 -4.65 -27.74 -18.41
C ASP A 263 -5.32 -26.34 -18.51
N PRO A 264 -6.66 -26.27 -18.55
CA PRO A 264 -7.36 -25.00 -18.65
C PRO A 264 -7.15 -24.08 -17.42
N LEU A 265 -6.66 -24.61 -16.30
CA LEU A 265 -6.39 -23.84 -15.09
C LEU A 265 -4.97 -23.26 -15.03
N SER A 266 -4.11 -23.59 -16.00
CA SER A 266 -2.72 -23.11 -16.05
C SER A 266 -2.58 -21.59 -16.05
N VAL A 267 -3.56 -20.87 -16.60
CA VAL A 267 -3.63 -19.40 -16.54
C VAL A 267 -3.76 -18.91 -15.10
N MET A 268 -4.61 -19.55 -14.29
CA MET A 268 -4.80 -19.18 -12.89
C MET A 268 -3.53 -19.42 -12.08
N ASP A 269 -2.79 -20.50 -12.36
CA ASP A 269 -1.52 -20.80 -11.70
C ASP A 269 -0.48 -19.69 -11.90
N TRP A 270 -0.41 -19.11 -13.11
CA TRP A 270 0.46 -17.98 -13.38
C TRP A 270 0.05 -16.71 -12.62
N VAL A 271 -1.25 -16.41 -12.58
CA VAL A 271 -1.77 -15.25 -11.83
C VAL A 271 -1.48 -15.40 -10.33
N ASN A 272 -1.72 -16.60 -9.79
CA ASN A 272 -1.40 -16.93 -8.42
C ASN A 272 0.10 -16.75 -8.15
N LEU A 273 0.97 -17.26 -9.02
CA LEU A 273 2.42 -17.10 -8.91
C LEU A 273 2.82 -15.62 -8.82
N TRP A 274 2.33 -14.76 -9.71
CA TRP A 274 2.73 -13.35 -9.72
C TRP A 274 2.26 -12.60 -8.46
N ALA A 275 1.04 -12.86 -8.00
CA ALA A 275 0.54 -12.28 -6.76
C ALA A 275 1.34 -12.76 -5.53
N LEU A 276 1.65 -14.06 -5.47
CA LEU A 276 2.51 -14.64 -4.43
C LEU A 276 3.90 -14.01 -4.44
N ALA A 277 4.52 -13.86 -5.62
CA ALA A 277 5.85 -13.28 -5.77
C ALA A 277 5.94 -11.86 -5.18
N VAL A 278 4.96 -11.00 -5.51
CA VAL A 278 4.92 -9.63 -4.99
C VAL A 278 4.68 -9.59 -3.49
N ASN A 279 3.75 -10.40 -2.97
CA ASN A 279 3.47 -10.39 -1.53
C ASN A 279 4.56 -11.06 -0.69
N GLU A 280 5.32 -12.02 -1.24
CA GLU A 280 6.52 -12.56 -0.61
C GLU A 280 7.66 -11.53 -0.58
N GLU A 281 7.86 -10.75 -1.66
CA GLU A 281 8.77 -9.61 -1.67
C GLU A 281 8.36 -8.54 -0.64
N ASN A 282 7.08 -8.21 -0.59
CA ASN A 282 6.54 -7.27 0.38
C ASN A 282 6.84 -7.73 1.82
N ALA A 283 6.48 -8.97 2.15
CA ALA A 283 6.66 -9.53 3.49
C ALA A 283 8.14 -9.56 3.93
N ALA A 284 9.07 -9.59 2.99
CA ALA A 284 10.51 -9.56 3.26
C ALA A 284 11.13 -8.16 3.28
N GLY A 285 10.34 -7.09 3.15
CA GLY A 285 10.84 -5.72 3.14
C GLY A 285 11.36 -5.24 1.78
N GLY A 286 11.05 -5.97 0.70
CA GLY A 286 11.46 -5.62 -0.65
C GLY A 286 10.83 -4.33 -1.18
N LYS A 287 11.31 -3.88 -2.35
CA LYS A 287 10.75 -2.73 -3.07
C LYS A 287 9.39 -3.14 -3.66
N VAL A 288 8.35 -2.35 -3.39
CA VAL A 288 6.97 -2.60 -3.79
C VAL A 288 6.26 -1.32 -4.22
N VAL A 289 5.11 -1.45 -4.89
CA VAL A 289 4.21 -0.33 -5.19
C VAL A 289 2.91 -0.52 -4.43
N THR A 290 2.43 0.52 -3.74
CA THR A 290 1.12 0.46 -3.07
C THR A 290 0.00 0.27 -4.09
N SER A 291 -0.99 -0.58 -3.82
CA SER A 291 -2.13 -0.74 -4.73
C SER A 291 -3.44 -1.21 -4.06
N PRO A 292 -4.07 -0.44 -3.16
CA PRO A 292 -3.68 0.90 -2.70
C PRO A 292 -2.80 0.88 -1.44
N THR A 293 -2.52 -0.31 -0.89
CA THR A 293 -1.60 -0.53 0.24
C THR A 293 -0.61 -1.64 -0.09
N ASN A 294 0.44 -1.77 0.73
CA ASN A 294 1.46 -2.81 0.60
C ASN A 294 0.87 -4.22 0.81
N GLY A 295 -0.09 -4.36 1.75
CA GLY A 295 -0.75 -5.63 2.03
C GLY A 295 -1.55 -6.17 0.84
N ALA A 296 -2.01 -5.29 -0.05
CA ALA A 296 -2.75 -5.61 -1.27
C ALA A 296 -1.92 -5.43 -2.56
N ALA A 297 -0.59 -5.33 -2.44
CA ALA A 297 0.30 -4.96 -3.54
C ALA A 297 0.35 -5.97 -4.69
N GLY A 298 -0.02 -7.24 -4.47
CA GLY A 298 0.13 -8.30 -5.48
C GLY A 298 -0.99 -8.35 -6.52
N ILE A 299 -2.16 -7.78 -6.24
CA ILE A 299 -3.35 -7.94 -7.10
C ILE A 299 -3.18 -7.21 -8.44
N ILE A 300 -2.97 -5.89 -8.39
CA ILE A 300 -2.81 -5.06 -9.60
C ILE A 300 -1.68 -5.56 -10.51
N PRO A 301 -0.44 -5.79 -10.03
CA PRO A 301 0.64 -6.25 -10.91
C PRO A 301 0.40 -7.66 -11.46
N ALA A 302 -0.22 -8.57 -10.71
CA ALA A 302 -0.58 -9.90 -11.23
C ALA A 302 -1.59 -9.81 -12.37
N VAL A 303 -2.59 -8.93 -12.27
CA VAL A 303 -3.60 -8.71 -13.32
C VAL A 303 -3.00 -7.98 -14.53
N LEU A 304 -2.08 -7.03 -14.33
CA LEU A 304 -1.33 -6.40 -15.42
C LEU A 304 -0.48 -7.42 -16.18
N ARG A 305 0.30 -8.24 -15.47
CA ARG A 305 1.16 -9.28 -16.07
C ARG A 305 0.34 -10.36 -16.79
N TYR A 306 -0.86 -10.67 -16.29
CA TYR A 306 -1.85 -11.48 -16.99
C TYR A 306 -2.26 -10.83 -18.32
N TYR A 307 -2.66 -9.57 -18.27
CA TYR A 307 -3.12 -8.85 -19.45
C TYR A 307 -2.00 -8.76 -20.50
N GLU A 308 -0.77 -8.42 -20.08
CA GLU A 308 0.40 -8.41 -20.96
C GLU A 308 0.66 -9.76 -21.61
N ARG A 309 0.70 -10.83 -20.82
CA ARG A 309 1.06 -12.16 -21.31
C ARG A 309 0.04 -12.77 -22.26
N PHE A 310 -1.25 -12.54 -22.01
CA PHE A 310 -2.32 -13.26 -22.71
C PHE A 310 -3.12 -12.40 -23.70
N HIS A 311 -2.96 -11.08 -23.68
CA HIS A 311 -3.64 -10.16 -24.61
C HIS A 311 -2.70 -9.31 -25.47
N ASP A 312 -1.38 -9.30 -25.19
CA ASP A 312 -0.36 -8.55 -25.94
C ASP A 312 -0.75 -7.07 -26.20
N PRO A 313 -1.05 -6.29 -25.14
CA PRO A 313 -1.54 -4.93 -25.26
C PRO A 313 -0.43 -3.93 -25.62
N ASP A 314 -0.82 -2.82 -26.25
CA ASP A 314 0.08 -1.66 -26.36
C ASP A 314 0.31 -0.99 -24.99
N ARG A 315 1.37 -0.16 -24.90
CA ARG A 315 1.70 0.55 -23.65
C ARG A 315 0.56 1.46 -23.16
N ARG A 316 -0.18 2.08 -24.09
CA ARG A 316 -1.29 2.99 -23.77
C ARG A 316 -2.42 2.26 -23.03
N ARG A 317 -2.69 1.00 -23.35
CA ARG A 317 -3.68 0.16 -22.65
C ARG A 317 -3.28 -0.11 -21.20
N LEU A 318 -1.98 -0.24 -20.90
CA LEU A 318 -1.48 -0.36 -19.52
C LEU A 318 -1.64 0.95 -18.74
N HIS A 319 -1.47 2.10 -19.39
CA HIS A 319 -1.76 3.40 -18.78
C HIS A 319 -3.26 3.58 -18.51
N ILE A 320 -4.12 3.16 -19.44
CA ILE A 320 -5.60 3.16 -19.27
C ILE A 320 -5.99 2.32 -18.05
N PHE A 321 -5.35 1.16 -17.87
CA PHE A 321 -5.56 0.30 -16.70
C PHE A 321 -5.28 1.08 -15.41
N LEU A 322 -4.09 1.66 -15.27
CA LEU A 322 -3.67 2.34 -14.04
C LEU A 322 -4.51 3.59 -13.73
N LEU A 323 -4.83 4.39 -14.75
CA LEU A 323 -5.65 5.59 -14.58
C LEU A 323 -7.09 5.23 -14.18
N THR A 324 -7.67 4.20 -14.79
CA THR A 324 -9.01 3.70 -14.40
C THR A 324 -9.00 3.14 -12.97
N ALA A 325 -8.00 2.31 -12.66
CA ALA A 325 -7.82 1.76 -11.32
C ALA A 325 -7.69 2.88 -10.27
N ALA A 326 -6.98 3.96 -10.58
CA ALA A 326 -6.86 5.11 -9.70
C ALA A 326 -8.18 5.85 -9.46
N ALA A 327 -9.01 6.03 -10.49
CA ALA A 327 -10.34 6.62 -10.33
C ALA A 327 -11.16 5.85 -9.29
N ILE A 328 -11.22 4.52 -9.45
CA ILE A 328 -11.97 3.63 -8.58
C ILE A 328 -11.40 3.62 -7.15
N GLY A 329 -10.09 3.51 -6.98
CA GLY A 329 -9.46 3.60 -5.66
C GLY A 329 -9.70 4.95 -4.97
N GLY A 330 -9.76 6.03 -5.77
CA GLY A 330 -10.12 7.36 -5.30
C GLY A 330 -11.52 7.44 -4.71
N LEU A 331 -12.50 6.77 -5.31
CA LEU A 331 -13.87 6.70 -4.80
C LEU A 331 -13.94 6.04 -3.41
N TYR A 332 -13.23 4.92 -3.22
CA TYR A 332 -13.17 4.23 -1.92
C TYR A 332 -12.48 5.06 -0.85
N LYS A 333 -11.31 5.64 -1.16
CA LYS A 333 -10.57 6.47 -0.20
C LYS A 333 -11.36 7.71 0.20
N ARG A 334 -12.14 8.31 -0.71
CA ARG A 334 -12.94 9.52 -0.43
C ARG A 334 -14.18 9.23 0.42
N ASN A 335 -14.89 8.14 0.15
CA ASN A 335 -16.22 7.91 0.71
C ASN A 335 -16.24 6.85 1.83
N ALA A 336 -15.13 6.16 2.05
CA ALA A 336 -14.98 5.18 3.11
C ALA A 336 -13.57 5.28 3.71
N SER A 337 -12.75 4.24 3.58
CA SER A 337 -11.34 4.26 3.93
C SER A 337 -10.61 3.16 3.17
N ILE A 338 -9.30 3.33 2.99
CA ILE A 338 -8.37 2.29 2.53
C ILE A 338 -7.47 1.76 3.66
N SER A 339 -7.79 2.12 4.91
CA SER A 339 -7.07 1.71 6.11
C SER A 339 -7.67 0.44 6.70
N ALA A 340 -6.87 -0.62 6.82
CA ALA A 340 -7.27 -1.84 7.52
C ALA A 340 -7.65 -1.59 8.98
N ALA A 341 -7.01 -0.61 9.63
CA ALA A 341 -7.32 -0.20 10.99
C ALA A 341 -8.71 0.42 11.15
N GLU A 342 -9.35 0.86 10.04
CA GLU A 342 -10.66 1.51 10.07
C GLU A 342 -11.77 0.60 9.52
N VAL A 343 -11.53 -0.06 8.38
CA VAL A 343 -12.56 -0.82 7.66
C VAL A 343 -12.21 -2.29 7.40
N GLY A 344 -11.09 -2.79 7.93
CA GLY A 344 -10.62 -4.15 7.69
C GLY A 344 -10.03 -4.36 6.29
N CYS A 345 -9.77 -5.62 5.92
CA CYS A 345 -9.04 -5.96 4.71
C CYS A 345 -9.88 -5.77 3.43
N GLN A 346 -11.20 -5.61 3.55
CA GLN A 346 -12.03 -5.13 2.45
C GLN A 346 -11.56 -3.75 1.92
N GLY A 347 -11.06 -2.86 2.79
CA GLY A 347 -10.51 -1.56 2.40
C GLY A 347 -9.15 -1.64 1.71
N GLU A 348 -8.49 -2.80 1.76
CA GLU A 348 -7.18 -3.01 1.13
C GLU A 348 -7.29 -3.96 -0.06
N VAL A 349 -7.46 -5.26 0.22
CA VAL A 349 -7.56 -6.32 -0.80
C VAL A 349 -8.86 -6.20 -1.59
N GLY A 350 -9.97 -5.85 -0.94
CA GLY A 350 -11.24 -5.62 -1.65
C GLY A 350 -11.14 -4.45 -2.62
N VAL A 351 -10.55 -3.33 -2.18
CA VAL A 351 -10.32 -2.15 -3.01
C VAL A 351 -9.37 -2.47 -4.16
N ALA A 352 -8.26 -3.16 -3.91
CA ALA A 352 -7.33 -3.59 -4.96
C ALA A 352 -7.99 -4.51 -6.01
N CYS A 353 -8.84 -5.44 -5.57
CA CYS A 353 -9.63 -6.32 -6.43
C CYS A 353 -10.59 -5.51 -7.33
N SER A 354 -11.33 -4.57 -6.74
CA SER A 354 -12.23 -3.65 -7.45
C SER A 354 -11.49 -2.77 -8.47
N MET A 355 -10.37 -2.18 -8.06
CA MET A 355 -9.49 -1.38 -8.91
C MET A 355 -8.97 -2.18 -10.10
N ALA A 356 -8.51 -3.41 -9.87
CA ALA A 356 -7.95 -4.27 -10.92
C ALA A 356 -9.02 -4.74 -11.90
N ALA A 357 -10.23 -5.06 -11.42
CA ALA A 357 -11.36 -5.45 -12.26
C ALA A 357 -11.76 -4.30 -13.21
N ALA A 358 -11.86 -3.08 -12.68
CA ALA A 358 -12.17 -1.88 -13.45
C ALA A 358 -11.06 -1.55 -14.47
N GLY A 359 -9.80 -1.58 -14.04
CA GLY A 359 -8.63 -1.34 -14.89
C GLY A 359 -8.56 -2.32 -16.05
N LEU A 360 -8.76 -3.62 -15.78
CA LEU A 360 -8.75 -4.65 -16.82
C LEU A 360 -9.91 -4.46 -17.80
N THR A 361 -11.12 -4.18 -17.29
CA THR A 361 -12.31 -3.95 -18.11
C THR A 361 -12.10 -2.77 -19.08
N ALA A 362 -11.56 -1.65 -18.58
CA ALA A 362 -11.24 -0.50 -19.41
C ALA A 362 -10.16 -0.82 -20.45
N ALA A 363 -9.09 -1.50 -20.04
CA ALA A 363 -8.02 -1.89 -20.95
C ALA A 363 -8.55 -2.84 -22.05
N MET A 364 -9.47 -3.75 -21.74
CA MET A 364 -10.13 -4.63 -22.71
C MET A 364 -11.18 -3.94 -23.59
N GLY A 365 -11.46 -2.65 -23.37
CA GLY A 365 -12.40 -1.87 -24.19
C GLY A 365 -13.84 -1.88 -23.72
N GLY A 366 -14.09 -2.23 -22.46
CA GLY A 366 -15.42 -2.10 -21.85
C GLY A 366 -15.87 -0.64 -21.76
N THR A 367 -17.19 -0.44 -21.76
CA THR A 367 -17.81 0.88 -21.56
C THR A 367 -17.65 1.37 -20.12
N ASN A 368 -17.84 2.67 -19.87
CA ASN A 368 -17.80 3.22 -18.50
C ASN A 368 -18.79 2.51 -17.55
N ALA A 369 -19.96 2.09 -18.04
CA ALA A 369 -20.93 1.31 -17.26
C ALA A 369 -20.41 -0.09 -16.91
N GLN A 370 -19.75 -0.78 -17.85
CA GLN A 370 -19.11 -2.07 -17.58
C GLN A 370 -17.91 -1.92 -16.62
N ILE A 371 -17.16 -0.82 -16.72
CA ILE A 371 -16.05 -0.52 -15.79
C ILE A 371 -16.57 -0.36 -14.35
N GLU A 372 -17.66 0.39 -14.16
CA GLU A 372 -18.33 0.49 -12.85
C GLU A 372 -18.81 -0.88 -12.37
N ASN A 373 -19.50 -1.64 -13.22
CA ASN A 373 -20.01 -2.95 -12.85
C ASN A 373 -18.89 -3.94 -12.47
N ALA A 374 -17.77 -3.94 -13.17
CA ALA A 374 -16.61 -4.76 -12.80
C ALA A 374 -16.02 -4.35 -11.44
N ALA A 375 -15.93 -3.05 -11.19
CA ALA A 375 -15.48 -2.51 -9.89
C ALA A 375 -16.41 -2.97 -8.77
N GLU A 376 -17.72 -2.89 -9.01
CA GLU A 376 -18.78 -3.26 -8.08
C GLU A 376 -18.69 -4.75 -7.69
N ILE A 377 -18.71 -5.66 -8.67
CA ILE A 377 -18.53 -7.12 -8.45
C ILE A 377 -17.22 -7.39 -7.69
N GLY A 378 -16.14 -6.72 -8.09
CA GLY A 378 -14.83 -6.88 -7.46
C GLY A 378 -14.83 -6.54 -5.96
N MET A 379 -15.62 -5.57 -5.52
CA MET A 379 -15.75 -5.23 -4.10
C MET A 379 -16.82 -6.06 -3.39
N GLU A 380 -17.96 -6.32 -4.03
CA GLU A 380 -19.06 -7.11 -3.45
C GLU A 380 -18.54 -8.43 -2.87
N HIS A 381 -17.68 -9.12 -3.63
CA HIS A 381 -17.06 -10.39 -3.23
C HIS A 381 -15.94 -10.28 -2.18
N ASN A 382 -15.78 -9.11 -1.55
CA ASN A 382 -14.84 -8.87 -0.46
C ASN A 382 -15.48 -8.12 0.74
N LEU A 383 -16.77 -7.77 0.69
CA LEU A 383 -17.46 -7.12 1.80
C LEU A 383 -17.43 -7.99 3.09
N GLY A 384 -17.13 -7.35 4.21
CA GLY A 384 -16.99 -7.98 5.52
C GLY A 384 -15.62 -8.63 5.79
N LEU A 385 -14.66 -8.53 4.85
CA LEU A 385 -13.34 -9.13 5.04
C LEU A 385 -12.54 -8.39 6.13
N THR A 386 -12.30 -9.07 7.25
CA THR A 386 -11.56 -8.56 8.43
C THR A 386 -10.06 -8.50 8.18
N CYS A 387 -9.32 -7.68 8.92
CA CYS A 387 -7.86 -7.61 8.85
C CYS A 387 -7.23 -8.06 10.17
N ASP A 388 -7.04 -9.36 10.32
CA ASP A 388 -6.46 -9.93 11.53
C ASP A 388 -5.38 -10.96 11.16
N PRO A 389 -4.18 -10.47 10.77
CA PRO A 389 -3.08 -11.33 10.36
C PRO A 389 -2.42 -12.01 11.56
N ILE A 390 -1.87 -13.20 11.33
CA ILE A 390 -1.17 -13.98 12.35
C ILE A 390 0.10 -13.22 12.78
N LYS A 391 0.32 -13.08 14.09
CA LYS A 391 1.44 -12.33 14.70
C LYS A 391 1.60 -10.88 14.21
N GLY A 392 0.56 -10.27 13.63
CA GLY A 392 0.67 -8.92 13.07
C GLY A 392 1.56 -8.85 11.83
N LEU A 393 1.75 -9.96 11.12
CA LEU A 393 2.63 -10.04 9.95
C LEU A 393 1.83 -9.99 8.65
N VAL A 394 2.32 -9.23 7.66
CA VAL A 394 1.73 -9.19 6.31
C VAL A 394 2.08 -10.44 5.50
N GLN A 395 1.71 -11.61 6.04
CA GLN A 395 2.01 -12.94 5.50
C GLN A 395 0.73 -13.76 5.38
N ILE A 396 0.20 -14.23 6.52
CA ILE A 396 -1.00 -15.07 6.56
C ILE A 396 -2.13 -14.28 7.22
N PRO A 397 -3.30 -14.12 6.58
CA PRO A 397 -3.72 -14.65 5.26
C PRO A 397 -3.44 -13.71 4.07
N CYS A 398 -2.59 -12.69 4.24
CA CYS A 398 -2.39 -11.60 3.27
C CYS A 398 -1.90 -12.10 1.89
N ILE A 399 -0.95 -13.04 1.87
CA ILE A 399 -0.35 -13.57 0.65
C ILE A 399 -1.41 -14.29 -0.20
N GLU A 400 -2.18 -15.23 0.38
CA GLU A 400 -3.24 -15.95 -0.32
C GLU A 400 -4.39 -15.02 -0.73
N ARG A 401 -4.71 -14.00 0.07
CA ARG A 401 -5.75 -13.01 -0.26
C ARG A 401 -5.42 -12.24 -1.54
N ASN A 402 -4.15 -11.99 -1.83
CA ASN A 402 -3.76 -11.32 -3.08
C ASN A 402 -3.91 -12.24 -4.30
N ALA A 403 -3.50 -13.51 -4.18
CA ALA A 403 -3.71 -14.50 -5.24
C ALA A 403 -5.22 -14.66 -5.55
N MET A 404 -6.04 -14.84 -4.51
CA MET A 404 -7.50 -14.93 -4.67
C MET A 404 -8.11 -13.63 -5.22
N GLY A 405 -7.63 -12.47 -4.76
CA GLY A 405 -8.09 -11.16 -5.23
C GLY A 405 -7.81 -10.93 -6.71
N ALA A 406 -6.64 -11.33 -7.21
CA ALA A 406 -6.30 -11.21 -8.63
C ALA A 406 -7.20 -12.07 -9.52
N ILE A 407 -7.51 -13.30 -9.09
CA ILE A 407 -8.45 -14.18 -9.81
C ILE A 407 -9.86 -13.59 -9.83
N LYS A 408 -10.37 -13.13 -8.68
CA LYS A 408 -11.67 -12.46 -8.59
C LYS A 408 -11.75 -11.24 -9.49
N ALA A 409 -10.68 -10.43 -9.55
CA ALA A 409 -10.65 -9.24 -10.40
C ALA A 409 -10.76 -9.57 -11.89
N ILE A 410 -10.04 -10.61 -12.35
CA ILE A 410 -10.13 -11.08 -13.74
C ILE A 410 -11.54 -11.61 -14.04
N ASP A 411 -12.12 -12.39 -13.13
CA ASP A 411 -13.47 -12.94 -13.32
C ASP A 411 -14.54 -11.85 -13.32
N ALA A 412 -14.45 -10.87 -12.41
CA ALA A 412 -15.33 -9.71 -12.37
C ALA A 412 -15.29 -8.90 -13.68
N ALA A 413 -14.09 -8.69 -14.23
CA ALA A 413 -13.95 -8.04 -15.54
C ALA A 413 -14.60 -8.85 -16.66
N ARG A 414 -14.43 -10.18 -16.66
CA ARG A 414 -15.07 -11.06 -17.65
C ARG A 414 -16.60 -11.03 -17.54
N LEU A 415 -17.15 -11.10 -16.33
CA LEU A 415 -18.59 -11.02 -16.10
C LEU A 415 -19.18 -9.70 -16.60
N ALA A 416 -18.53 -8.57 -16.29
CA ALA A 416 -18.97 -7.26 -16.76
C ALA A 416 -18.90 -7.13 -18.29
N LEU A 417 -17.85 -7.65 -18.93
CA LEU A 417 -17.69 -7.64 -20.39
C LEU A 417 -18.66 -8.57 -21.13
N MET A 418 -19.09 -9.67 -20.48
CA MET A 418 -20.14 -10.55 -21.00
C MET A 418 -21.53 -9.93 -20.87
N GLY A 419 -21.73 -9.04 -19.90
CA GLY A 419 -22.92 -8.22 -19.75
C GLY A 419 -22.86 -6.93 -20.58
N ASP A 420 -23.86 -6.07 -20.39
CA ASP A 420 -23.97 -4.75 -21.03
C ASP A 420 -23.68 -3.58 -20.06
N GLY A 421 -23.22 -3.88 -18.85
CA GLY A 421 -22.99 -2.91 -17.77
C GLY A 421 -24.24 -2.60 -16.94
N THR A 422 -25.40 -3.18 -17.25
CA THR A 422 -26.60 -3.00 -16.44
C THR A 422 -26.55 -3.89 -15.20
N HIS A 423 -26.64 -3.28 -14.02
CA HIS A 423 -26.58 -3.97 -12.74
C HIS A 423 -27.53 -3.30 -11.73
N LYS A 424 -28.06 -4.07 -10.77
CA LYS A 424 -29.07 -3.58 -9.81
C LYS A 424 -28.48 -2.87 -8.61
N VAL A 425 -27.23 -3.17 -8.28
CA VAL A 425 -26.52 -2.65 -7.11
C VAL A 425 -25.45 -1.72 -7.65
N SER A 426 -25.55 -0.41 -7.43
CA SER A 426 -24.50 0.52 -7.90
C SER A 426 -23.24 0.44 -7.05
N LEU A 427 -22.11 0.88 -7.63
CA LEU A 427 -20.83 0.93 -6.91
C LEU A 427 -20.93 1.81 -5.65
N ASP A 428 -21.66 2.92 -5.71
CA ASP A 428 -21.88 3.81 -4.56
C ASP A 428 -22.56 3.10 -3.37
N ARG A 429 -23.49 2.18 -3.64
CA ARG A 429 -24.14 1.38 -2.57
C ARG A 429 -23.18 0.36 -1.97
N VAL A 430 -22.31 -0.23 -2.79
CA VAL A 430 -21.27 -1.15 -2.31
C VAL A 430 -20.25 -0.40 -1.45
N ILE A 431 -19.82 0.80 -1.86
CA ILE A 431 -18.93 1.67 -1.07
C ILE A 431 -19.55 2.01 0.29
N GLU A 432 -20.82 2.44 0.33
CA GLU A 432 -21.50 2.75 1.59
C GLU A 432 -21.65 1.50 2.48
N THR A 433 -21.89 0.34 1.87
CA THR A 433 -21.94 -0.93 2.60
C THR A 433 -20.57 -1.29 3.19
N MET A 434 -19.47 -1.09 2.45
CA MET A 434 -18.10 -1.26 2.95
C MET A 434 -17.84 -0.34 4.15
N ARG A 435 -18.22 0.94 4.05
CA ARG A 435 -18.07 1.91 5.13
C ARG A 435 -18.81 1.48 6.40
N ARG A 436 -20.08 1.09 6.26
CA ARG A 436 -20.92 0.67 7.40
C ARG A 436 -20.43 -0.63 8.03
N THR A 437 -20.11 -1.63 7.22
CA THR A 437 -19.55 -2.91 7.72
C THR A 437 -18.21 -2.71 8.42
N GLY A 438 -17.38 -1.77 7.95
CA GLY A 438 -16.16 -1.37 8.64
C GLY A 438 -16.42 -0.72 10.00
N ALA A 439 -17.42 0.17 10.09
CA ALA A 439 -17.83 0.78 11.35
C ALA A 439 -18.42 -0.24 12.35
N ASP A 440 -19.15 -1.23 11.86
CA ASP A 440 -19.72 -2.32 12.66
C ASP A 440 -18.67 -3.38 13.07
N MET A 441 -17.49 -3.36 12.43
CA MET A 441 -16.39 -4.28 12.74
C MET A 441 -15.80 -3.96 14.11
N LYS A 442 -15.77 -4.95 15.00
CA LYS A 442 -15.10 -4.81 16.30
C LYS A 442 -13.60 -4.57 16.10
N ASP A 443 -12.99 -3.72 16.92
CA ASP A 443 -11.58 -3.34 16.79
C ASP A 443 -10.61 -4.53 16.84
N LEU A 444 -10.97 -5.57 17.60
CA LEU A 444 -10.21 -6.83 17.69
C LEU A 444 -10.17 -7.64 16.38
N TYR A 445 -11.01 -7.32 15.38
CA TYR A 445 -10.98 -7.92 14.03
C TYR A 445 -10.44 -6.96 12.96
N LYS A 446 -9.95 -5.79 13.37
CA LYS A 446 -9.18 -4.85 12.55
C LYS A 446 -7.68 -5.08 12.79
N GLU A 447 -6.82 -4.17 12.29
CA GLU A 447 -5.36 -4.23 12.33
C GLU A 447 -4.79 -4.14 13.77
N THR A 448 -5.00 -5.18 14.58
CA THR A 448 -4.51 -5.30 15.97
C THR A 448 -3.87 -6.65 16.27
N SER A 449 -4.24 -7.70 15.51
CA SER A 449 -3.82 -9.10 15.75
C SER A 449 -4.24 -9.65 17.12
N LEU A 450 -5.30 -9.08 17.70
CA LEU A 450 -5.84 -9.48 19.00
C LEU A 450 -7.11 -10.34 18.89
N GLY A 451 -7.50 -10.77 17.69
CA GLY A 451 -8.72 -11.53 17.47
C GLY A 451 -8.59 -12.58 16.37
N GLY A 452 -9.71 -12.82 15.68
CA GLY A 452 -9.82 -13.58 14.42
C GLY A 452 -8.89 -14.80 14.26
N LEU A 453 -8.17 -14.85 13.14
CA LEU A 453 -7.24 -15.94 12.84
C LEU A 453 -5.99 -15.86 13.73
N ALA A 454 -5.59 -14.65 14.14
CA ALA A 454 -4.38 -14.41 14.92
C ALA A 454 -4.40 -15.11 16.29
N VAL A 455 -5.55 -15.15 16.97
CA VAL A 455 -5.69 -15.80 18.29
C VAL A 455 -6.20 -17.23 18.23
N ASN A 456 -6.63 -17.70 17.05
CA ASN A 456 -7.16 -19.06 16.86
C ASN A 456 -6.14 -20.03 16.23
N LEU A 457 -4.96 -19.56 15.84
CA LEU A 457 -3.80 -20.44 15.66
C LEU A 457 -3.00 -20.49 16.97
N PRO A 458 -2.83 -21.69 17.57
CA PRO A 458 -1.93 -21.85 18.70
C PRO A 458 -0.52 -21.39 18.31
N GLU A 459 0.10 -20.53 19.13
CA GLU A 459 1.54 -20.25 18.99
C GLU A 459 2.39 -21.49 19.29
N CYS A 460 1.79 -22.46 19.98
CA CYS A 460 2.18 -23.85 20.18
C CYS A 460 1.02 -24.62 20.83
#